data_AF-A0A2V8KH69-F1
#
_entry.id   AF-A0A2V8KH69-F1
#
_cell.length_a   1.000
_cell.length_b   1.000
_cell.length_c   1.000
_cell.angle_alpha   90.00
_cell.angle_beta   90.00
_cell.angle_gamma   90.00
#
_symmetry.space_group_name_H-M   'P 1'
#
loop_
_entity.id
_entity.type
_entity.pdbx_description
1 polymer ?
#
loop_
_entity_poly.entity_id
_entity_poly.type
_entity_poly.pdbx_seq_one_letter_code
_entity_poly.pdbx_strand_id
1 'polypeptide(L)'
;IILNDDDHTFEYVIEMLQAIFGLPYATALAHTVEADSTGSSIVFTTTLKEAEHKRDQIHAYGPDWRLPHSRGSVAALVERAK
;
A
#
# COMPACT_ATOMS: atom_id res chain seq x y z
N ILE A 1 2.03 -6.40 -3.20
CA ILE A 1 3.02 -6.13 -2.13
C ILE A 1 3.18 -4.62 -2.06
N ILE A 2 3.06 -4.02 -0.88
CA ILE A 2 3.47 -2.63 -0.65
C ILE A 2 4.88 -2.61 -0.09
N LEU A 3 5.66 -1.58 -0.43
CA LEU A 3 7.02 -1.38 0.06
C LEU A 3 7.04 -0.25 1.09
N ASN A 4 7.92 -0.37 2.07
CA ASN A 4 8.18 0.71 3.01
C ASN A 4 8.98 1.84 2.36
N ASP A 5 8.72 3.06 2.81
CA ASP A 5 9.52 4.25 2.53
C ASP A 5 9.38 5.25 3.70
N ASP A 6 10.21 6.29 3.69
CA ASP A 6 10.20 7.36 4.71
C ASP A 6 9.38 8.60 4.25
N ASP A 7 8.64 8.49 3.14
CA ASP A 7 7.99 9.62 2.45
C ASP A 7 6.46 9.64 2.64
N HIS A 8 5.90 8.72 3.45
CA HIS A 8 4.46 8.59 3.71
C HIS A 8 4.14 8.36 5.19
N THR A 9 3.04 8.94 5.67
CA THR A 9 2.53 8.71 7.03
C THR A 9 1.81 7.37 7.16
N PHE A 10 1.76 6.82 8.37
CA PHE A 10 0.98 5.61 8.66
C PHE A 10 -0.50 5.80 8.32
N GLU A 11 -1.06 6.95 8.70
CA GLU A 11 -2.46 7.28 8.44
C GLU A 11 -2.78 7.26 6.95
N TYR A 12 -1.89 7.81 6.11
CA TYR A 12 -2.05 7.79 4.66
C TYR A 12 -2.04 6.36 4.11
N VAL A 13 -1.08 5.52 4.53
CA VAL A 13 -0.98 4.13 4.04
C VAL A 13 -2.22 3.34 4.45
N ILE A 14 -2.71 3.53 5.68
CA ILE A 14 -3.93 2.89 6.17
C ILE A 14 -5.13 3.34 5.34
N GLU A 15 -5.35 4.65 5.17
CA GLU A 15 -6.45 5.21 4.37
C GLU A 15 -6.47 4.66 2.94
N MET A 16 -5.32 4.61 2.30
CA MET A 16 -5.16 4.04 0.96
C MET A 16 -5.56 2.55 0.93
N LEU A 17 -5.08 1.74 1.88
CA LEU A 17 -5.40 0.32 1.96
C LEU A 17 -6.90 0.09 2.17
N GLN A 18 -7.55 0.90 3.01
CA GLN A 18 -9.00 0.83 3.20
C GLN A 18 -9.76 1.21 1.92
N ALA A 19 -9.34 2.28 1.23
CA ALA A 19 -10.01 2.76 0.03
C ALA A 19 -9.90 1.79 -1.16
N ILE A 20 -8.74 1.18 -1.38
CA ILE A 20 -8.47 0.34 -2.56
C ILE A 20 -8.91 -1.10 -2.34
N PHE A 21 -8.69 -1.65 -1.14
CA PHE A 21 -8.92 -3.06 -0.83
C PHE A 21 -10.14 -3.30 0.06
N GLY A 22 -10.77 -2.24 0.59
CA GLY A 22 -11.90 -2.38 1.50
C GLY A 22 -11.50 -2.97 2.85
N LEU A 23 -10.23 -2.87 3.25
CA LEU A 23 -9.76 -3.46 4.49
C LEU A 23 -10.34 -2.75 5.72
N PRO A 24 -10.69 -3.49 6.78
CA PRO A 24 -10.93 -2.91 8.09
C PRO A 24 -9.66 -2.22 8.61
N TYR A 25 -9.83 -1.18 9.44
CA TYR A 25 -8.72 -0.40 10.00
C TYR A 25 -7.65 -1.29 10.65
N ALA A 26 -8.06 -2.27 11.47
CA ALA A 26 -7.12 -3.17 12.15
C ALA A 26 -6.25 -3.98 11.18
N THR A 27 -6.82 -4.44 10.06
CA THR A 27 -6.08 -5.20 9.04
C THR A 27 -5.15 -4.28 8.24
N ALA A 28 -5.63 -3.09 7.87
CA ALA A 28 -4.80 -2.10 7.19
C ALA A 28 -3.61 -1.66 8.06
N LEU A 29 -3.84 -1.38 9.34
CA LEU A 29 -2.80 -1.06 10.31
C LEU A 29 -1.77 -2.20 10.44
N ALA A 30 -2.23 -3.45 10.50
CA ALA A 30 -1.31 -4.59 10.58
C ALA A 30 -0.38 -4.66 9.36
N HIS A 31 -0.90 -4.44 8.15
CA HIS A 31 -0.08 -4.39 6.93
C HIS A 31 0.90 -3.20 6.92
N THR A 32 0.46 -2.03 7.37
CA THR A 32 1.34 -0.84 7.49
C THR A 32 2.49 -1.10 8.46
N VAL A 33 2.20 -1.68 9.63
CA VAL A 33 3.23 -2.04 10.63
C VAL A 33 4.18 -3.12 10.10
N GLU A 34 3.66 -4.12 9.40
CA GLU A 34 4.49 -5.15 8.78
C GLU A 34 5.43 -4.55 7.73
N ALA A 35 4.93 -3.66 6.87
CA ALA A 35 5.76 -2.99 5.88
C ALA A 35 6.86 -2.15 6.54
N ASP A 36 6.51 -1.30 7.51
CA ASP A 36 7.45 -0.47 8.26
C ASP A 36 8.57 -1.30 8.93
N SER A 37 8.20 -2.42 9.57
CA SER A 37 9.15 -3.24 10.33
C SER A 37 9.98 -4.21 9.48
N THR A 38 9.48 -4.64 8.32
CA THR A 38 10.13 -5.68 7.50
C THR A 38 10.56 -5.20 6.11
N GLY A 39 10.22 -3.97 5.75
CA GLY A 39 10.45 -3.37 4.44
C GLY A 39 9.34 -3.60 3.41
N SER A 40 8.41 -4.53 3.64
CA SER A 40 7.29 -4.79 2.72
C SER A 40 6.13 -5.56 3.37
N SER A 41 4.95 -5.55 2.75
CA SER A 41 3.83 -6.40 3.19
C SER A 41 3.00 -6.95 2.02
N ILE A 42 2.54 -8.19 2.15
CA ILE A 42 1.64 -8.85 1.18
C ILE A 42 0.19 -8.50 1.54
N VAL A 43 -0.35 -7.46 0.89
CA VAL A 43 -1.71 -6.94 1.17
C VAL A 43 -2.84 -7.70 0.47
N PHE A 44 -2.56 -8.42 -0.61
CA PHE A 44 -3.58 -9.12 -1.39
C PHE A 44 -2.98 -10.23 -2.26
N THR A 45 -3.67 -11.37 -2.35
CA THR A 45 -3.29 -12.51 -3.22
C THR A 45 -4.47 -12.86 -4.11
N THR A 46 -4.28 -12.80 -5.43
CA THR A 46 -5.35 -12.95 -6.42
C THR A 46 -4.75 -13.32 -7.78
N THR A 47 -5.59 -13.35 -8.83
CA THR A 47 -5.15 -13.50 -10.22
C THR A 47 -4.22 -12.37 -10.64
N LEU A 48 -3.28 -12.63 -11.56
CA LEU A 48 -2.31 -11.63 -12.02
C LEU A 48 -2.96 -10.32 -12.48
N LYS A 49 -4.01 -10.42 -13.30
CA LYS A 49 -4.72 -9.24 -13.84
C LYS A 49 -5.32 -8.36 -12.73
N GLU A 50 -5.95 -8.97 -11.73
CA GLU A 50 -6.51 -8.22 -10.61
C GLU A 50 -5.41 -7.63 -9.72
N ALA A 51 -4.31 -8.36 -9.51
CA ALA A 51 -3.17 -7.87 -8.74
C ALA A 51 -2.50 -6.66 -9.42
N GLU A 52 -2.34 -6.70 -10.75
CA GLU A 52 -1.83 -5.58 -11.54
C GLU A 52 -2.78 -4.38 -11.47
N HIS A 53 -4.09 -4.62 -11.59
CA HIS A 53 -5.09 -3.56 -11.45
C HIS A 53 -5.01 -2.88 -10.09
N LYS A 54 -4.93 -3.65 -9.00
CA LYS A 54 -4.78 -3.13 -7.64
C LYS A 54 -3.48 -2.36 -7.43
N ARG A 55 -2.36 -2.81 -8.00
CA ARG A 55 -1.10 -2.07 -8.01
C ARG A 55 -1.25 -0.72 -8.70
N ASP A 56 -1.89 -0.69 -9.86
CA ASP A 56 -2.08 0.55 -10.62
C ASP A 56 -2.99 1.53 -9.86
N GLN A 57 -3.99 1.02 -9.13
CA GLN A 57 -4.79 1.84 -8.21
C GLN A 57 -3.95 2.45 -7.09
N ILE A 58 -2.99 1.71 -6.52
CA ILE A 58 -2.06 2.23 -5.50
C ILE A 58 -1.23 3.37 -6.09
N HIS A 59 -0.58 3.14 -7.24
CA HIS A 59 0.26 4.17 -7.88
C HIS A 59 -0.53 5.42 -8.28
N ALA A 60 -1.80 5.26 -8.65
CA ALA A 60 -2.71 6.35 -9.00
C ALA A 60 -3.33 7.08 -7.79
N TYR A 61 -3.15 6.59 -6.56
CA TYR A 61 -3.79 7.18 -5.36
C TYR A 61 -3.29 8.61 -5.06
N GLY A 62 -2.10 8.96 -5.53
CA GLY A 62 -1.52 10.30 -5.40
C GLY A 62 -0.69 10.48 -4.13
N PRO A 63 -0.12 11.67 -3.90
CA PRO A 63 0.80 11.91 -2.77
C PRO A 63 0.12 11.97 -1.41
N ASP A 64 0.90 11.77 -0.35
CA ASP A 64 0.48 12.07 1.01
C ASP A 64 0.42 13.59 1.22
N TRP A 65 -0.78 14.14 1.23
CA TRP A 65 -1.03 15.56 1.43
C TRP A 65 -0.57 16.09 2.79
N ARG A 66 -0.31 15.21 3.78
CA ARG A 66 0.21 15.57 5.10
C ARG A 66 1.71 15.85 5.07
N LEU A 67 2.43 15.35 4.05
CA LEU A 67 3.86 15.52 3.87
C LEU A 67 4.13 16.37 2.62
N PRO A 68 4.53 17.64 2.76
CA PRO A 68 4.72 18.54 1.61
C PRO A 68 5.75 18.06 0.57
N HIS A 69 6.62 17.11 0.95
CA HIS A 69 7.64 16.54 0.07
C HIS A 69 7.19 15.22 -0.60
N SER A 70 6.05 14.64 -0.21
CA SER A 70 5.50 13.46 -0.89
C SER A 70 5.08 13.83 -2.31
N ARG A 71 5.59 13.09 -3.31
CA ARG A 71 5.41 13.41 -4.74
C ARG A 71 4.53 12.42 -5.50
N GLY A 72 4.16 11.32 -4.85
CA GLY A 72 3.38 10.22 -5.42
C GLY A 72 2.94 9.30 -4.30
N SER A 73 2.29 8.19 -4.65
CA SER A 73 1.87 7.18 -3.67
C SER A 73 3.02 6.25 -3.28
N VAL A 74 2.77 5.42 -2.26
CA VAL A 74 3.66 4.32 -1.88
C VAL A 74 3.95 3.38 -3.04
N ALA A 75 5.17 2.84 -3.06
CA ALA A 75 5.57 1.87 -4.07
C ALA A 75 4.88 0.51 -3.84
N ALA A 76 4.52 -0.15 -4.95
CA ALA A 76 3.83 -1.43 -4.94
C ALA A 76 4.29 -2.34 -6.08
N LEU A 77 4.41 -3.63 -5.79
CA LEU A 77 4.87 -4.68 -6.70
C LEU A 77 3.88 -5.86 -6.73
N VAL A 78 3.90 -6.59 -7.84
CA VAL A 78 3.16 -7.85 -8.03
C VAL A 78 4.16 -8.97 -8.24
N GLU A 79 4.01 -10.05 -7.46
CA GLU A 79 4.84 -11.24 -7.57
C GLU A 79 3.96 -12.49 -7.64
N ARG A 80 4.51 -13.59 -8.14
CA ARG A 80 3.82 -14.88 -8.14
C ARG A 80 3.75 -15.41 -6.71
N ALA A 81 2.57 -15.82 -6.28
CA ALA A 81 2.41 -16.57 -5.04
C ALA A 81 3.17 -17.90 -5.12
N LYS A 82 3.75 -18.32 -4.00
CA LYS A 82 4.46 -19.60 -3.88
C LYS A 82 3.50 -20.76 -3.71
#